data_AF-Q6TFC8-F1
#
_entry.id   AF-Q6TFC8-F1
#
_cell.length_a   1.000
_cell.length_b   1.000
_cell.length_c   1.000
_cell.angle_alpha   90.00
_cell.angle_beta   90.00
_cell.angle_gamma   90.00
#
_symmetry.space_group_name_H-M   'P 1'
#
loop_
_entity.id
_entity.type
_entity.pdbx_description
1 polymer ?
#
loop_
_entity_poly.entity_id
_entity_poly.type
_entity_poly.pdbx_seq_one_letter_code
_entity_poly.pdbx_strand_id
1 'polypeptide(L)' 'GKNLYLSCHKDGEGPCTLHLEAVEDSSLLNIASGSDMVRFLFNKQTAGLNITTLRSVPFNDWFIST' A
#
# COMPACT_ATOMS: atom_id res chain seq x y z
N GLY A 1 0.02 -21.41 -4.87
CA GLY A 1 -0.59 -20.09 -5.12
C GLY A 1 0.52 -19.07 -5.25
N LYS A 2 0.33 -17.98 -6.00
CA LYS A 2 1.27 -16.85 -6.02
C LYS A 2 1.04 -15.97 -4.79
N ASN A 3 2.10 -15.46 -4.19
CA ASN A 3 2.00 -14.52 -3.07
C ASN A 3 1.77 -13.11 -3.65
N LEU A 4 0.49 -12.75 -3.82
CA LEU A 4 0.07 -11.46 -4.35
C LEU A 4 -0.23 -10.48 -3.20
N TYR A 5 0.31 -9.28 -3.30
CA TYR A 5 0.15 -8.21 -2.31
C TYR A 5 -0.34 -6.93 -2.96
N LEU A 6 -1.05 -6.12 -2.17
CA LEU A 6 -1.51 -4.79 -2.60
C LEU A 6 -0.37 -3.78 -2.54
N SER A 7 -0.29 -2.90 -3.54
CA SER A 7 0.65 -1.79 -3.58
C SER A 7 0.05 -0.56 -4.25
N CYS A 8 0.52 0.64 -3.88
CA CYS A 8 0.16 1.89 -4.57
C CYS A 8 1.30 2.34 -5.48
N HIS A 9 0.99 2.61 -6.74
CA HIS A 9 1.94 3.15 -7.72
C HIS A 9 1.52 4.53 -8.17
N LYS A 10 2.50 5.42 -8.32
CA LYS A 10 2.31 6.74 -8.95
C LYS A 10 3.36 6.93 -10.03
N ASP A 11 2.91 6.87 -11.28
CA ASP A 11 3.77 7.08 -12.44
C ASP A 11 3.87 8.58 -12.76
N GLY A 12 4.94 9.21 -12.28
CA GLY A 12 5.18 10.64 -12.48
C GLY A 12 4.05 11.51 -11.93
N GLU A 13 3.45 12.33 -12.79
CA GLU A 13 2.33 13.22 -12.46
C GLU A 13 0.95 12.53 -12.54
N GLY A 14 0.91 11.23 -12.84
CA GLY A 14 -0.33 10.46 -12.89
C GLY A 14 -1.00 10.28 -11.51
N PRO A 15 -2.27 9.84 -11.49
CA PRO A 15 -2.94 9.49 -10.24
C PRO A 15 -2.26 8.28 -9.58
N CYS A 16 -2.30 8.17 -8.23
CA CYS A 16 -1.93 6.89 -7.61
C CYS A 16 -2.96 5.83 -7.97
N THR A 17 -2.48 4.61 -8.21
CA THR A 17 -3.28 3.47 -8.62
C THR A 17 -2.98 2.27 -7.72
N LEU A 18 -3.98 1.42 -7.51
CA LEU A 18 -3.85 0.18 -6.74
C LEU A 18 -3.44 -0.97 -7.65
N HIS A 19 -2.40 -1.70 -7.27
CA HIS A 19 -1.89 -2.85 -8.01
C HIS A 19 -1.86 -4.10 -7.14
N LEU A 20 -1.83 -5.25 -7.83
CA LEU A 20 -1.51 -6.55 -7.25
C LEU A 20 -0.14 -6.98 -7.77
N GLU A 21 0.85 -7.03 -6.90
CA GLU A 21 2.23 -7.43 -7.23
C GLU A 21 2.56 -8.78 -6.60
N ALA A 22 3.24 -9.64 -7.35
CA ALA A 22 3.81 -10.86 -6.81
C ALA A 22 5.12 -10.56 -6.09
N VAL A 23 5.25 -10.98 -4.83
CA VAL A 23 6.49 -10.89 -4.07
C VAL A 23 6.91 -12.29 -3.67
N GLU A 24 8.02 -12.75 -4.25
CA GLU A 24 8.49 -14.13 -4.13
C GLU A 24 9.57 -14.30 -3.04
N ASP A 25 10.00 -13.20 -2.41
CA ASP A 25 11.02 -13.19 -1.36
C ASP A 25 10.47 -12.67 -0.02
N SER A 26 11.35 -12.51 0.95
CA SER A 26 11.04 -12.02 2.29
C SER A 26 11.16 -10.49 2.44
N SER A 27 11.19 -9.73 1.35
CA SER A 27 11.40 -8.27 1.36
C SER A 27 10.35 -7.50 2.18
N LEU A 28 9.12 -8.03 2.29
CA LEU A 28 8.06 -7.42 3.08
C LEU A 28 8.19 -7.63 4.60
N LEU A 29 9.10 -8.50 5.05
CA LEU A 29 9.32 -8.74 6.49
C LEU A 29 10.01 -7.55 7.18
N ASN A 30 10.78 -6.76 6.43
CA ASN A 30 11.46 -5.59 6.97
C ASN A 30 11.57 -4.50 5.89
N ILE A 31 10.72 -3.49 6.01
CA ILE A 31 10.63 -2.39 5.06
C ILE A 31 11.28 -1.14 5.69
N ALA A 32 12.41 -0.72 5.12
CA ALA A 32 13.05 0.53 5.50
C ALA A 32 12.26 1.75 4.99
N SER A 33 12.26 2.84 5.74
CA SER A 33 11.45 4.04 5.44
C SER A 33 11.74 4.73 4.11
N GLY A 34 12.90 4.48 3.49
CA GLY A 34 13.26 5.01 2.17
C GLY A 34 13.31 3.95 1.06
N SER A 35 12.90 2.72 1.33
CA SER A 35 12.86 1.64 0.33
C SER A 35 11.65 1.79 -0.58
N ASP A 36 11.78 1.41 -1.85
CA ASP A 36 10.64 1.31 -2.78
C ASP A 36 9.53 0.35 -2.29
N MET A 37 9.83 -0.52 -1.31
CA MET A 37 8.87 -1.44 -0.69
C MET A 37 7.83 -0.72 0.19
N VAL A 38 8.03 0.57 0.53
CA VAL A 38 7.01 1.36 1.23
C VAL A 38 5.69 1.44 0.45
N ARG A 39 5.71 1.20 -0.87
CA ARG A 39 4.50 1.13 -1.71
C ARG A 39 3.51 0.06 -1.31
N PHE A 40 3.95 -0.97 -0.57
CA PHE A 40 3.10 -2.03 -0.02
C PHE A 40 2.49 -1.69 1.34
N LEU A 41 2.88 -0.56 1.95
CA LEU A 41 2.42 -0.19 3.27
C LEU A 41 1.17 0.69 3.21
N PHE A 42 0.19 0.31 4.04
CA PHE A 42 -1.03 1.07 4.26
C PHE A 42 -1.23 1.32 5.75
N ASN A 43 -1.45 2.58 6.12
CA ASN A 43 -1.90 2.94 7.44
C ASN A 43 -3.35 2.53 7.60
N LYS A 44 -3.61 1.59 8.52
CA LYS A 44 -4.95 1.21 8.93
C LYS A 44 -5.43 2.14 10.04
N GLN A 45 -6.52 2.87 9.82
CA GLN A 45 -7.17 3.66 10.84
C GLN A 45 -8.61 3.18 11.01
N THR A 46 -8.99 2.85 12.24
CA THR A 46 -10.37 2.50 12.58
C THR A 46 -11.03 3.68 13.29
N ALA A 47 -12.20 4.09 12.81
CA ALA A 47 -12.99 5.17 13.40
C ALA A 47 -14.44 4.73 13.64
N GLY A 48 -15.05 5.24 14.71
CA GLY A 48 -16.41 4.90 15.10
C GLY A 48 -16.57 3.41 15.43
N LEU A 49 -17.76 2.86 15.18
CA LEU A 49 -18.06 1.48 15.58
C LEU A 49 -17.35 0.43 14.72
N ASN A 50 -17.12 0.67 13.42
CA ASN A 50 -16.55 -0.33 12.49
C ASN A 50 -15.97 0.22 11.16
N ILE A 51 -15.74 1.54 11.01
CA ILE A 51 -15.22 2.08 9.74
C ILE A 51 -13.69 1.95 9.74
N THR A 52 -13.15 1.18 8.79
CA THR A 52 -11.70 1.07 8.58
C THR A 52 -11.31 1.80 7.31
N THR A 53 -10.35 2.72 7.41
CA THR A 53 -9.69 3.32 6.27
C THR A 53 -8.30 2.71 6.10
N LEU A 54 -7.91 2.51 4.84
CA LEU A 54 -6.58 2.06 4.44
C LEU A 54 -5.96 3.15 3.58
N ARG A 55 -5.01 3.88 4.15
CA ARG A 55 -4.34 5.02 3.51
C ARG A 55 -2.94 4.63 3.07
N SER A 56 -2.55 4.95 1.84
CA SER A 56 -1.19 4.67 1.38
C SER A 56 -0.17 5.43 2.23
N VAL A 57 0.93 4.76 2.61
CA VAL A 57 2.04 5.40 3.35
C VAL A 57 2.83 6.37 2.46
N PRO A 58 3.29 6.02 1.25
CA PRO A 58 4.00 6.97 0.39
C PRO A 58 3.11 8.07 -0.19
N PHE A 59 1.79 7.84 -0.26
CA PHE A 59 0.82 8.79 -0.82
C PHE A 59 -0.26 9.12 0.20
N ASN A 60 0.04 10.04 1.11
CA ASN A 60 -0.81 10.35 2.28
C ASN A 60 -2.23 10.81 1.94
N ASP A 61 -2.49 11.33 0.75
CA ASP A 61 -3.84 11.77 0.35
C ASP A 61 -4.63 10.68 -0.40
N TRP A 62 -4.09 9.46 -0.48
CA TRP A 62 -4.68 8.37 -1.27
C TRP A 62 -5.19 7.23 -0.39
N PHE A 63 -6.42 6.78 -0.66
CA PHE A 63 -7.16 5.79 0.13
C PHE A 63 -7.69 4.68 -0.77
N ILE A 64 -7.72 3.45 -0.26
CA ILE A 64 -8.43 2.34 -0.91
C ILE A 64 -9.93 2.58 -0.80
N SER A 65 -10.63 2.49 -1.93
CA SER A 65 -12.09 2.61 -2.06
C SER A 65 -12.70 1.41 -2.79
N THR A 66 -14.01 1.23 -2.65
CA THR A 66 -14.83 0.23 -3.36
C THR A 66 -15.70 0.87 -4.42
#